data_AF-A0A8S3DT93-F1
#
_entry.id   AF-A0A8S3DT93-F1
#
_cell.length_a   1.000
_cell.length_b   1.000
_cell.length_c   1.000
_cell.angle_alpha   90.00
_cell.angle_beta   90.00
_cell.angle_gamma   90.00
#
_symmetry.space_group_name_H-M   'P 1'
#
loop_
_entity.id
_entity.type
_entity.pdbx_description
1 polymer ?
#
loop_
_entity_poly.entity_id
_entity_poly.type
_entity_poly.pdbx_seq_one_letter_code
_entity_poly.pdbx_strand_id
1 'polypeptide(L)'
;IIQKLRTNYARVTFSSTERINFFATRQESSQTLTDFANRLHDKTVTCKFPNDFYEEALVTAFVGGLQNEFVRKHLMQQNLEAFEQTLNAARTF
;
A
#
# COMPACT_ATOMS: atom_id res chain seq x y z
N ILE A 1 -3.61 -35.13 16.79
CA ILE A 1 -2.27 -34.53 16.52
C ILE A 1 -2.28 -33.69 15.23
N ILE A 2 -2.81 -34.22 14.11
CA ILE A 2 -2.88 -33.52 12.81
C ILE A 2 -3.68 -32.19 12.86
N GLN A 3 -4.77 -32.12 13.62
CA GLN A 3 -5.55 -30.88 13.77
C GLN A 3 -4.73 -29.75 14.44
N LYS A 4 -3.97 -30.07 15.49
CA LYS A 4 -3.11 -29.11 16.20
C LYS A 4 -1.93 -28.64 15.33
N LEU A 5 -1.40 -29.53 14.49
CA LEU A 5 -0.38 -29.16 13.50
C LEU A 5 -0.96 -28.21 12.44
N ARG A 6 -2.17 -28.45 11.92
CA ARG A 6 -2.84 -27.51 10.99
C ARG A 6 -3.09 -26.14 11.61
N THR A 7 -3.48 -26.06 12.88
CA THR A 7 -3.67 -24.79 13.59
C THR A 7 -2.34 -24.07 13.87
N ASN A 8 -1.26 -24.81 14.13
CA ASN A 8 0.07 -24.23 14.38
C ASN A 8 0.87 -23.91 13.10
N TYR A 9 0.57 -24.58 11.98
CA TYR A 9 1.21 -24.37 10.67
C TYR A 9 0.37 -23.52 9.71
N ALA A 10 -0.87 -23.18 10.04
CA ALA A 10 -1.55 -22.07 9.39
C ALA A 10 -0.70 -20.83 9.68
N ARG A 11 -0.06 -20.27 8.64
CA ARG A 11 0.82 -19.11 8.77
C ARG A 11 0.02 -17.98 9.42
N VAL A 12 0.18 -17.80 10.74
CA VAL A 12 -0.42 -16.67 11.44
C VAL A 12 0.37 -15.45 11.03
N THR A 13 -0.08 -14.78 9.97
CA THR A 13 0.45 -13.47 9.60
C THR A 13 -0.20 -12.45 10.53
N PHE A 14 0.63 -11.85 11.39
CA PHE A 14 0.19 -10.76 12.24
C PHE A 14 -0.09 -9.54 11.38
N SER A 15 -1.18 -8.80 11.67
CA SER A 15 -1.52 -7.57 10.94
C SER A 15 -0.36 -6.58 10.92
N SER A 16 0.44 -6.51 11.99
CA SER A 16 1.65 -5.68 12.04
C SER A 16 2.70 -6.08 10.99
N THR A 17 2.91 -7.38 10.76
CA THR A 17 3.81 -7.87 9.72
C THR A 17 3.29 -7.52 8.32
N GLU A 18 1.99 -7.67 8.09
CA GLU A 18 1.35 -7.29 6.83
C GLU A 18 1.49 -5.79 6.56
N ARG A 19 1.28 -4.95 7.57
CA ARG A 19 1.46 -3.49 7.47
C ARG A 19 2.90 -3.10 7.14
N ILE A 20 3.90 -3.73 7.75
CA ILE A 20 5.32 -3.50 7.42
C ILE A 20 5.57 -3.82 5.94
N ASN A 21 5.09 -4.99 5.48
CA ASN A 21 5.23 -5.39 4.08
C ASN A 21 4.49 -4.45 3.11
N PHE A 22 3.32 -3.95 3.52
CA PHE A 22 2.56 -2.98 2.76
C PHE A 22 3.35 -1.68 2.54
N PHE A 23 3.86 -1.05 3.59
CA PHE A 23 4.65 0.18 3.47
C PHE A 23 6.01 -0.01 2.78
N ALA A 24 6.55 -1.25 2.77
CA ALA A 24 7.75 -1.61 2.03
C ALA A 24 7.49 -1.84 0.52
N THR A 25 6.23 -1.90 0.08
CA THR A 25 5.90 -2.19 -1.33
C THR A 25 6.39 -1.04 -2.23
N ARG A 26 7.07 -1.39 -3.33
CA ARG A 26 7.58 -0.45 -4.35
C ARG A 26 6.98 -0.75 -5.72
N GLN A 27 6.67 0.29 -6.48
CA GLN A 27 6.25 0.18 -7.88
C GLN A 27 7.35 -0.51 -8.70
N GLU A 28 6.95 -1.47 -9.54
CA GLU A 28 7.86 -2.14 -10.47
C GLU A 28 8.01 -1.34 -11.76
N SER A 29 9.15 -1.47 -12.45
CA SER A 29 9.47 -0.68 -13.65
C SER A 29 8.48 -0.80 -14.80
N SER A 30 7.81 -1.95 -14.93
CA SER A 30 6.79 -2.20 -15.95
C SER A 30 5.37 -1.90 -15.48
N GLN A 31 5.19 -1.55 -14.20
CA GLN A 31 3.88 -1.39 -13.60
C GLN A 31 3.34 0.03 -13.81
N THR A 32 2.11 0.15 -14.32
CA THR A 32 1.45 1.45 -14.42
C THR A 32 1.07 1.99 -13.04
N LEU A 33 0.82 3.29 -12.93
CA LEU A 33 0.36 3.90 -11.66
C LEU A 33 -0.95 3.26 -11.17
N THR A 34 -1.87 2.98 -12.09
CA THR A 34 -3.15 2.33 -11.79
C THR A 34 -2.94 0.90 -11.27
N ASP A 35 -2.09 0.12 -11.92
CA ASP A 35 -1.80 -1.24 -11.47
C ASP A 35 -1.12 -1.25 -10.11
N PHE A 36 -0.27 -0.26 -9.84
CA PHE A 36 0.37 -0.10 -8.54
C PHE A 36 -0.63 0.27 -7.45
N ALA A 37 -1.53 1.21 -7.73
CA ALA A 37 -2.63 1.58 -6.84
C ALA A 37 -3.54 0.38 -6.51
N ASN A 38 -3.96 -0.37 -7.53
CA ASN A 38 -4.78 -1.57 -7.36
C ASN A 38 -4.07 -2.61 -6.49
N ARG A 39 -2.78 -2.85 -6.74
CA ARG A 39 -1.99 -3.79 -5.94
C ARG A 39 -1.88 -3.37 -4.47
N LEU A 40 -1.79 -2.07 -4.19
CA LEU A 40 -1.81 -1.57 -2.81
C LEU A 40 -3.18 -1.79 -2.17
N HIS A 41 -4.27 -1.48 -2.88
CA HIS A 41 -5.63 -1.78 -2.41
C HIS A 41 -5.79 -3.25 -2.03
N ASP A 42 -5.38 -4.18 -2.88
CA ASP A 42 -5.47 -5.62 -2.60
C ASP A 42 -4.71 -6.02 -1.32
N LYS A 43 -3.55 -5.39 -1.07
CA LYS A 43 -2.73 -5.66 0.13
C LYS A 43 -3.35 -5.11 1.41
N THR A 44 -4.21 -4.09 1.35
CA THR A 44 -4.84 -3.53 2.55
C THR A 44 -5.76 -4.54 3.26
N VAL A 45 -6.33 -5.48 2.51
CA VAL A 45 -7.24 -6.53 3.01
C VAL A 45 -6.61 -7.33 4.17
N THR A 46 -5.33 -7.65 4.07
CA THR A 46 -4.62 -8.41 5.12
C THR A 46 -4.05 -7.52 6.23
N CYS A 47 -3.86 -6.23 5.95
CA CYS A 47 -3.29 -5.25 6.90
C CYS A 47 -4.25 -4.87 8.02
N LYS A 48 -5.57 -5.02 7.80
CA LYS A 48 -6.64 -4.66 8.75
C LYS A 48 -6.43 -3.26 9.33
N PHE A 49 -6.25 -2.27 8.46
CA PHE A 49 -6.12 -0.88 8.90
C PHE A 49 -7.42 -0.40 9.56
N PRO A 50 -7.34 0.41 10.64
CA PRO A 50 -8.49 1.17 11.12
C PRO A 50 -9.08 2.05 10.02
N ASN A 51 -10.40 2.25 10.01
CA ASN A 51 -11.10 3.01 8.96
C ASN A 51 -10.61 4.46 8.86
N ASP A 52 -10.28 5.08 10.00
CA ASP A 52 -9.77 6.44 10.11
C ASP A 52 -8.32 6.60 9.62
N PHE A 53 -7.59 5.49 9.46
CA PHE A 53 -6.20 5.48 8.98
C PHE A 53 -6.05 4.85 7.58
N TYR A 54 -7.11 4.25 7.04
CA TYR A 54 -7.06 3.50 5.78
C TYR A 54 -6.60 4.36 4.60
N GLU A 55 -7.18 5.54 4.44
CA GLU A 55 -6.82 6.49 3.37
C GLU A 55 -5.38 6.99 3.51
N GLU A 56 -5.01 7.43 4.71
CA GLU A 56 -3.64 7.91 4.99
C GLU A 56 -2.59 6.83 4.72
N ALA A 57 -2.88 5.57 5.07
CA ALA A 57 -2.00 4.45 4.79
C ALA A 57 -1.80 4.23 3.28
N LEU A 58 -2.87 4.29 2.49
CA LEU A 58 -2.82 4.16 1.03
C LEU A 58 -2.03 5.28 0.37
N VAL A 59 -2.32 6.54 0.73
CA VAL A 59 -1.58 7.71 0.22
C VAL A 59 -0.09 7.56 0.55
N THR A 60 0.23 7.27 1.80
CA THR A 60 1.62 7.11 2.26
C THR A 60 2.35 6.00 1.51
N ALA A 61 1.74 4.84 1.37
CA ALA A 61 2.35 3.70 0.70
C ALA A 61 2.50 3.93 -0.81
N PHE A 62 1.53 4.57 -1.45
CA PHE A 62 1.60 4.90 -2.86
C PHE A 62 2.71 5.90 -3.13
N VAL A 63 2.69 7.07 -2.49
CA VAL A 63 3.71 8.11 -2.69
C VAL A 63 5.11 7.57 -2.35
N GLY A 64 5.27 6.92 -1.19
CA GLY A 64 6.55 6.36 -0.78
C GLY A 64 7.04 5.23 -1.69
N GLY A 65 6.12 4.51 -2.33
CA GLY A 65 6.39 3.37 -3.20
C GLY A 65 6.64 3.71 -4.67
N LEU A 66 6.36 4.94 -5.12
CA LEU A 66 6.58 5.35 -6.50
C LEU A 66 8.04 5.24 -6.92
N GLN A 67 8.26 4.71 -8.12
CA GLN A 67 9.58 4.60 -8.73
C GLN A 67 10.04 5.95 -9.29
N ASN A 68 9.13 6.72 -9.90
CA ASN A 68 9.46 8.02 -10.47
C ASN A 68 9.71 9.04 -9.35
N GLU A 69 10.97 9.41 -9.16
CA GLU A 69 11.39 10.34 -8.11
C GLU A 69 10.80 11.74 -8.29
N PHE A 70 10.64 12.21 -9.53
CA PHE A 70 10.07 13.53 -9.80
C PHE A 70 8.60 13.60 -9.38
N VAL A 71 7.80 12.62 -9.79
CA VAL A 71 6.38 12.50 -9.38
C VAL A 71 6.28 12.37 -7.87
N ARG A 72 7.10 11.51 -7.25
CA ARG A 72 7.12 11.34 -5.79
C ARG A 72 7.42 12.65 -5.05
N LYS A 73 8.46 13.38 -5.46
CA LYS A 73 8.83 14.67 -4.84
C LYS A 73 7.71 15.70 -4.98
N HIS A 74 7.05 15.74 -6.15
CA HIS A 74 5.93 16.61 -6.39
C HIS A 74 4.76 16.32 -5.44
N LEU A 75 4.36 15.05 -5.32
CA LEU A 75 3.27 14.63 -4.44
C LEU A 75 3.57 14.91 -2.96
N MET A 76 4.82 14.74 -2.52
CA MET A 76 5.24 15.04 -1.14
C MET A 76 5.12 16.52 -0.75
N GLN A 77 4.98 17.43 -1.73
CA GLN A 77 4.80 18.86 -1.50
C GLN A 77 3.32 19.28 -1.42
N GLN A 78 2.40 18.35 -1.65
CA GLN A 78 0.96 18.58 -1.65
C GLN A 78 0.32 18.12 -0.35
N ASN A 79 -0.76 18.79 0.09
CA ASN A 79 -1.61 18.31 1.17
C ASN A 79 -2.63 17.32 0.60
N LEU A 80 -2.24 16.05 0.51
CA LEU A 80 -3.04 14.98 -0.08
C LEU A 80 -3.79 14.20 1.01
N GLU A 81 -5.10 14.42 1.09
CA GLU A 81 -5.95 13.79 2.11
C GLU A 81 -6.72 12.58 1.58
N ALA A 82 -6.93 12.51 0.26
CA ALA A 82 -7.66 11.42 -0.40
C ALA A 82 -6.81 10.70 -1.44
N PHE A 83 -6.96 9.37 -1.50
CA PHE A 83 -6.18 8.53 -2.39
C PHE A 83 -6.46 8.80 -3.88
N GLU A 84 -7.73 8.96 -4.26
CA GLU A 84 -8.12 9.29 -5.63
C GLU A 84 -7.51 10.63 -6.11
N GLN A 85 -7.44 11.62 -5.23
CA GLN A 85 -6.80 12.91 -5.54
C GLN A 85 -5.30 12.72 -5.78
N THR A 86 -4.64 11.91 -4.95
CA THR A 86 -3.23 11.55 -5.09
C THR A 86 -2.95 10.86 -6.42
N LEU A 87 -3.78 9.88 -6.80
CA LEU A 87 -3.63 9.13 -8.05
C LEU A 87 -3.81 10.04 -9.28
N ASN A 88 -4.77 10.96 -9.23
CA ASN A 88 -4.98 11.92 -10.31
C ASN A 88 -3.83 12.92 -10.43
N ALA A 89 -3.32 13.45 -9.32
CA ALA A 89 -2.12 14.31 -9.31
C ALA A 89 -0.87 13.59 -9.84
N ALA A 90 -0.76 12.27 -9.61
CA ALA A 90 0.34 11.47 -10.13
C ALA A 90 0.28 11.29 -11.66
N ARG A 91 -0.93 11.26 -12.25
CA ARG A 91 -1.17 11.06 -13.69
C ARG A 91 -0.99 12.33 -14.52
N THR A 92 -0.95 13.50 -13.91
CA THR A 92 -0.76 14.78 -14.61
C THR A 92 0.69 15.05 -15.01
N PHE A 93 1.62 14.14 -14.69
CA PHE A 93 3.04 14.16 -15.02
C PHE A 93 3.44 12.90 -15.80
#